data_AF-W2BWG5-F1
#
_entry.id   AF-W2BWG5-F1
#
_cell.length_a   1.000
_cell.length_b   1.000
_cell.length_c   1.000
_cell.angle_alpha   90.00
_cell.angle_beta   90.00
_cell.angle_gamma   90.00
#
_symmetry.space_group_name_H-M   'P 1'
#
loop_
_entity.id
_entity.type
_entity.pdbx_description
1 polymer ?
#
loop_
_entity_poly.entity_id
_entity_poly.type
_entity_poly.pdbx_seq_one_letter_code
_entity_poly.pdbx_strand_id
1 'polypeptide(L)'
;MKKYEHLPIFGIGPAYVVSILLLTMIAVILKNNHVFTSGRLITLRIPFTIVGVVFIILAVFLWIQAVIVSKLDENIKKNHLVTSGVYAWVRNPIYSAFMILCTGVLLIAGNAWFFVLPFIYWGC
;
A
#
# COMPACT_ATOMS: atom_id res chain seq x y z
N MET A 1 -39.21 -13.12 6.92
CA MET A 1 -38.00 -12.76 7.69
C MET A 1 -37.04 -12.02 6.77
N LYS A 2 -36.81 -10.71 6.99
CA LYS A 2 -35.81 -9.95 6.21
C LYS A 2 -34.42 -10.41 6.65
N LYS A 3 -33.73 -11.13 5.76
CA LYS A 3 -32.33 -11.52 5.91
C LYS A 3 -31.53 -10.22 5.87
N TYR A 4 -31.00 -9.78 7.01
CA TYR A 4 -30.01 -8.72 7.01
C TYR A 4 -28.80 -9.29 6.29
N GLU A 5 -28.66 -9.00 5.00
CA GLU A 5 -27.41 -9.22 4.28
C GLU A 5 -26.37 -8.34 4.95
N HIS A 6 -25.57 -8.96 5.81
CA HIS A 6 -24.39 -8.35 6.37
C HIS A 6 -23.53 -7.94 5.18
N LEU A 7 -23.27 -6.63 5.03
CA LEU A 7 -22.27 -6.13 4.09
C LEU A 7 -21.02 -7.01 4.23
N PRO A 8 -20.42 -7.52 3.13
CA PRO A 8 -19.22 -8.32 3.24
C PRO A 8 -18.18 -7.51 4.02
N ILE A 9 -17.92 -7.95 5.26
CA ILE A 9 -17.13 -7.21 6.27
C ILE A 9 -15.71 -6.96 5.73
N PHE A 10 -15.28 -7.81 4.81
CA PHE A 10 -14.11 -7.64 3.99
C PHE A 10 -14.53 -7.74 2.52
N GLY A 11 -14.60 -6.59 1.83
CA GLY A 11 -14.66 -6.56 0.36
C GLY A 11 -13.37 -7.10 -0.27
N ILE A 12 -13.09 -6.75 -1.52
CA ILE A 12 -11.85 -7.14 -2.24
C ILE A 12 -10.56 -6.59 -1.58
N GLY A 13 -10.68 -5.74 -0.57
CA GLY A 13 -9.60 -5.06 0.11
C GLY A 13 -8.44 -5.90 0.64
N PRO A 14 -8.67 -6.89 1.51
CA PRO A 14 -7.59 -7.73 2.01
C PRO A 14 -6.91 -8.50 0.89
N ALA A 15 -7.67 -8.99 -0.09
CA ALA A 15 -7.11 -9.68 -1.24
C ALA A 15 -6.15 -8.76 -2.00
N TYR A 16 -6.58 -7.52 -2.30
CA TYR A 16 -5.73 -6.51 -2.93
C TYR A 16 -4.44 -6.22 -2.14
N VAL A 17 -4.57 -5.94 -0.83
CA VAL A 17 -3.41 -5.64 0.03
C VAL A 17 -2.43 -6.80 0.07
N VAL A 18 -2.93 -8.03 0.19
CA VAL A 18 -2.09 -9.24 0.14
C VAL A 18 -1.40 -9.38 -1.22
N SER A 19 -2.11 -9.15 -2.32
CA SER A 19 -1.55 -9.22 -3.67
C SER A 19 -0.37 -8.25 -3.87
N ILE A 20 -0.54 -6.97 -3.54
CA ILE A 20 0.53 -5.97 -3.73
C ILE A 20 1.72 -6.22 -2.79
N LEU A 21 1.48 -6.74 -1.58
CA LEU A 21 2.54 -7.08 -0.64
C LEU A 21 3.35 -8.29 -1.12
N LEU A 22 2.69 -9.32 -1.65
CA LEU A 22 3.35 -10.49 -2.22
C LEU A 22 4.21 -10.10 -3.44
N LEU A 23 3.68 -9.29 -4.35
CA LEU A 23 4.43 -8.79 -5.50
C LEU A 23 5.66 -7.99 -5.06
N THR A 24 5.52 -7.10 -4.08
CA THR A 24 6.64 -6.32 -3.53
C THR A 24 7.68 -7.23 -2.88
N MET A 25 7.25 -8.24 -2.12
CA MET A 25 8.16 -9.18 -1.46
C MET A 25 8.96 -9.99 -2.47
N ILE A 26 8.31 -10.49 -3.53
CA ILE A 26 8.97 -11.20 -4.63
C ILE A 26 10.01 -10.30 -5.30
N ALA A 27 9.67 -9.04 -5.57
CA ALA A 27 10.60 -8.07 -6.16
C ALA A 27 11.84 -7.83 -5.28
N VAL A 28 11.65 -7.69 -3.96
CA VAL A 28 12.75 -7.50 -3.01
C VAL A 28 13.67 -8.72 -2.96
N ILE A 29 13.11 -9.94 -2.97
CA ILE A 29 13.88 -11.19 -2.98
C ILE A 29 14.67 -11.32 -4.29
N LEU A 30 14.03 -11.03 -5.42
CA LEU A 30 14.63 -11.17 -6.75
C LEU A 30 15.62 -10.06 -7.11
N LYS A 31 15.68 -8.98 -6.33
CA LYS A 31 16.56 -7.81 -6.57
C LYS A 31 18.02 -8.15 -6.86
N ASN A 32 18.56 -9.15 -6.19
CA ASN A 32 19.98 -9.53 -6.31
C ASN A 32 20.22 -10.65 -7.33
N ASN A 33 19.18 -11.10 -8.03
CA ASN A 33 19.30 -12.15 -9.03
C ASN A 33 19.99 -11.60 -10.29
N HIS A 34 20.78 -12.43 -10.97
CA HIS A 34 21.60 -12.02 -12.12
C HIS A 34 20.79 -11.32 -13.22
N VAL A 35 19.54 -11.76 -13.42
CA VAL A 35 18.59 -11.20 -14.40
C VAL A 35 18.32 -9.71 -14.17
N PHE A 36 18.23 -9.25 -12.91
CA PHE A 36 17.85 -7.88 -12.57
C PHE A 36 19.04 -6.97 -12.29
N THR A 37 20.27 -7.46 -12.45
CA THR A 37 21.49 -6.71 -12.15
C THR A 37 21.62 -5.45 -13.02
N SER A 38 21.14 -5.50 -14.27
CA SER A 38 21.17 -4.38 -15.23
C SER A 38 20.34 -3.17 -14.78
N GLY A 39 19.31 -3.39 -13.95
CA GLY A 39 18.44 -2.32 -13.46
C GLY A 39 18.91 -1.68 -12.16
N ARG A 40 20.05 -2.09 -11.59
CA ARG A 40 20.55 -1.54 -10.31
C ARG A 40 21.00 -0.10 -10.47
N LEU A 41 20.31 0.81 -9.79
CA LEU A 41 20.61 2.24 -9.83
C LEU A 41 21.62 2.60 -8.74
N ILE A 42 22.91 2.30 -8.98
CA ILE A 42 23.99 2.56 -8.01
C ILE A 42 24.10 4.06 -7.67
N THR A 43 24.12 4.92 -8.69
CA THR A 43 24.35 6.37 -8.52
C THR A 43 23.16 7.06 -7.85
N LEU A 44 21.94 6.63 -8.16
CA LEU A 44 20.70 7.19 -7.59
C LEU A 44 20.24 6.46 -6.33
N ARG A 45 21.03 5.54 -5.80
CA ARG A 45 20.64 4.73 -4.64
C ARG A 45 20.31 5.57 -3.42
N ILE A 46 21.18 6.54 -3.10
CA ILE A 46 21.01 7.42 -1.93
C ILE A 46 19.75 8.27 -2.04
N PRO A 47 19.54 9.05 -3.13
CA PRO A 47 18.31 9.84 -3.25
C PRO A 47 17.06 8.97 -3.25
N PHE A 48 17.05 7.82 -3.93
CA PHE A 48 15.88 6.92 -3.89
C PHE A 48 15.65 6.31 -2.51
N THR A 49 16.70 6.02 -1.75
CA THR A 49 16.55 5.54 -0.37
C THR A 49 15.90 6.61 0.50
N ILE A 50 16.33 7.87 0.38
CA ILE A 50 15.74 8.99 1.13
C ILE A 50 14.27 9.16 0.78
N VAL A 51 13.93 9.20 -0.51
CA VAL A 51 12.53 9.30 -0.97
C VAL A 51 11.70 8.10 -0.51
N GLY A 52 12.27 6.89 -0.56
CA GLY A 52 11.59 5.69 -0.10
C GLY A 52 11.30 5.69 1.41
N VAL A 53 12.23 6.19 2.23
CA VAL A 53 12.00 6.38 3.67
C VAL A 53 10.87 7.39 3.92
N VAL A 54 10.87 8.52 3.19
CA VAL A 54 9.78 9.51 3.28
C VAL A 54 8.44 8.87 2.93
N PHE A 55 8.39 8.02 1.89
CA PHE A 55 7.17 7.31 1.51
C PHE A 55 6.69 6.35 2.61
N ILE A 56 7.59 5.61 3.26
CA ILE A 56 7.23 4.73 4.37
C ILE A 56 6.64 5.54 5.54
N ILE A 57 7.23 6.69 5.89
CA ILE A 57 6.71 7.57 6.93
C ILE A 57 5.29 8.05 6.58
N LEU A 58 5.07 8.50 5.35
CA LEU A 58 3.77 8.95 4.87
C LEU A 58 2.72 7.81 4.89
N ALA A 59 3.13 6.60 4.50
CA ALA A 59 2.25 5.43 4.54
C ALA A 59 1.81 5.09 5.97
N VAL A 60 2.75 5.08 6.93
CA VAL A 60 2.44 4.84 8.35
C VAL A 60 1.51 5.91 8.88
N PHE A 61 1.76 7.18 8.56
CA PHE A 61 0.88 8.28 8.94
C PHE A 61 -0.54 8.11 8.40
N LEU A 62 -0.70 7.82 7.11
CA LEU A 62 -2.01 7.56 6.51
C LEU A 62 -2.71 6.34 7.10
N TRP A 63 -1.97 5.27 7.38
CA TRP A 63 -2.52 4.08 8.01
C TRP A 63 -3.03 4.36 9.42
N ILE A 64 -2.26 5.08 10.24
CA ILE A 64 -2.69 5.50 11.60
C ILE A 64 -3.96 6.33 11.52
N GLN A 65 -4.02 7.30 10.62
CA GLN A 65 -5.21 8.14 10.45
C GLN A 65 -6.44 7.32 9.97
N ALA A 66 -6.23 6.37 9.08
CA ALA A 66 -7.29 5.53 8.55
C ALA A 66 -7.81 4.47 9.54
N VAL A 67 -6.95 3.92 10.39
CA VAL A 67 -7.29 2.83 11.31
C VAL A 67 -7.66 3.35 12.69
N ILE A 68 -6.79 4.17 13.28
CA ILE A 68 -6.90 4.62 14.68
C ILE A 68 -7.80 5.85 14.77
N VAL A 69 -7.53 6.90 13.99
CA VAL A 69 -8.26 8.18 14.11
C VAL A 69 -9.68 8.07 13.57
N SER A 70 -9.86 7.35 12.46
CA SER A 70 -11.19 7.13 11.87
C SER A 70 -12.00 6.06 12.61
N LYS A 71 -11.46 5.48 13.70
CA LYS A 71 -12.06 4.43 14.53
C LYS A 71 -12.77 3.37 13.67
N LEU A 72 -12.04 2.79 12.73
CA LEU A 72 -12.63 1.93 11.70
C LEU A 72 -13.46 0.80 12.33
N ASP A 73 -12.97 0.21 13.41
CA ASP A 73 -13.63 -0.89 14.11
C ASP A 73 -14.95 -0.50 14.79
N GLU A 74 -15.07 0.73 15.33
CA GLU A 74 -16.32 1.20 15.93
C GLU A 74 -17.36 1.55 14.86
N ASN A 75 -16.92 2.10 13.72
CA ASN A 75 -17.82 2.51 12.64
C ASN A 75 -18.25 1.33 11.74
N ILE A 76 -17.37 0.35 11.51
CA ILE A 76 -17.73 -0.93 10.88
C ILE A 76 -18.73 -1.69 11.75
N LYS A 77 -18.52 -1.76 13.07
CA LYS A 77 -19.49 -2.39 14.00
C LYS A 77 -20.85 -1.68 14.03
N LYS A 78 -20.89 -0.39 13.68
CA LYS A 78 -22.12 0.42 13.64
C LYS A 78 -22.75 0.52 12.25
N ASN A 79 -22.21 -0.13 11.22
CA ASN A 79 -22.68 -0.01 9.82
C ASN A 79 -22.75 1.45 9.31
N HIS A 80 -21.89 2.33 9.85
CA HIS A 80 -21.86 3.73 9.45
C HIS A 80 -20.66 3.99 8.55
N LEU A 81 -20.92 4.57 7.38
CA LEU A 81 -19.88 4.98 6.44
C LEU A 81 -19.08 6.14 7.05
N VAL A 82 -17.78 5.96 7.25
CA VAL A 82 -16.91 7.03 7.74
C VAL A 82 -16.53 7.94 6.59
N THR A 83 -16.97 9.20 6.66
CA THR A 83 -16.69 10.23 5.63
C THR A 83 -15.86 11.39 6.17
N SER A 84 -15.47 11.34 7.45
CA SER A 84 -14.68 12.38 8.13
C SER A 84 -13.19 12.05 8.16
N GLY A 85 -12.34 13.09 8.21
CA GLY A 85 -10.88 12.94 8.31
C GLY A 85 -10.26 12.47 7.00
N VAL A 86 -9.34 11.49 7.05
CA VAL A 86 -8.62 11.02 5.86
C VAL A 86 -9.52 10.31 4.84
N TYR A 87 -10.67 9.77 5.27
CA TYR A 87 -11.70 9.25 4.35
C TYR A 87 -12.41 10.35 3.54
N ALA A 88 -12.34 11.62 3.95
CA ALA A 88 -12.84 12.75 3.16
C ALA A 88 -11.91 13.08 1.98
N TRP A 89 -10.62 12.77 2.12
CA TRP A 89 -9.60 13.09 1.11
C TRP A 89 -9.45 11.96 0.12
N VAL A 90 -9.51 10.71 0.59
CA VAL A 90 -9.35 9.52 -0.25
C VAL A 90 -10.39 8.49 0.12
N ARG A 91 -11.12 7.98 -0.87
CA ARG A 91 -12.21 6.99 -0.66
C ARG A 91 -11.74 5.70 0.03
N ASN A 92 -10.50 5.30 -0.24
CA ASN A 92 -9.86 4.11 0.32
C ASN A 92 -8.44 4.43 0.83
N PRO A 93 -8.32 5.03 2.01
CA PRO A 93 -7.03 5.51 2.52
C PRO A 93 -6.12 4.37 2.98
N ILE A 94 -6.67 3.22 3.37
CA ILE A 94 -5.89 2.02 3.72
C ILE A 94 -5.14 1.47 2.49
N TYR A 95 -5.81 1.33 1.34
CA TYR A 95 -5.14 0.87 0.11
C TYR A 95 -4.05 1.85 -0.33
N SER A 96 -4.33 3.14 -0.20
CA SER A 96 -3.36 4.19 -0.52
C SER A 96 -2.13 4.11 0.39
N ALA A 97 -2.31 3.87 1.69
CA ALA A 97 -1.21 3.68 2.63
C ALA A 97 -0.33 2.48 2.24
N PHE A 98 -0.92 1.31 1.98
CA PHE A 98 -0.15 0.13 1.58
C PHE A 98 0.53 0.29 0.22
N MET A 99 -0.10 0.98 -0.73
CA MET A 99 0.49 1.27 -2.02
C MET A 99 1.71 2.18 -1.91
N ILE A 100 1.61 3.25 -1.11
CA ILE A 100 2.73 4.16 -0.83
C ILE A 100 3.85 3.41 -0.10
N LEU A 101 3.51 2.54 0.86
CA LEU A 101 4.47 1.69 1.56
C LEU A 101 5.23 0.78 0.60
N CYS A 102 4.52 0.06 -0.26
CA CYS A 102 5.11 -0.83 -1.26
C CYS A 102 6.01 -0.05 -2.22
N THR A 103 5.57 1.12 -2.67
CA THR A 103 6.36 2.01 -3.53
C THR A 103 7.65 2.48 -2.82
N GLY A 104 7.58 2.86 -1.55
CA GLY A 104 8.74 3.24 -0.75
C GLY A 104 9.76 2.10 -0.62
N VAL A 105 9.29 0.87 -0.38
CA VAL A 105 10.13 -0.33 -0.32
C VAL A 105 10.83 -0.59 -1.66
N LEU A 106 10.14 -0.41 -2.79
CA LEU A 106 10.72 -0.56 -4.12
C LEU A 106 11.77 0.51 -4.43
N LEU A 107 11.55 1.76 -4.01
CA LEU A 107 12.54 2.83 -4.14
C LEU A 107 13.82 2.50 -3.35
N ILE A 108 13.69 1.97 -2.14
CA ILE A 108 14.83 1.48 -1.34
C ILE A 108 15.47 0.24 -1.98
N ALA A 109 14.68 -0.60 -2.66
CA ALA A 109 15.19 -1.70 -3.46
C ALA A 109 16.13 -1.16 -4.57
N GLY A 110 15.87 0.04 -5.11
CA GLY A 110 16.80 0.78 -5.96
C GLY A 110 17.10 0.06 -7.28
N ASN A 111 16.09 -0.63 -7.81
CA ASN A 111 16.17 -1.36 -9.07
C ASN A 111 15.04 -0.90 -10.00
N ALA A 112 15.41 -0.35 -11.17
CA ALA A 112 14.49 0.24 -12.12
C ALA A 112 13.44 -0.76 -12.63
N TRP A 113 13.79 -2.04 -12.75
CA TRP A 113 12.86 -3.09 -13.21
C TRP A 113 11.61 -3.20 -12.34
N PHE A 114 11.71 -2.87 -11.05
CA PHE A 114 10.57 -3.00 -10.13
C PHE A 114 9.73 -1.73 -10.06
N PHE A 115 10.14 -0.62 -10.68
CA PHE A 115 9.35 0.62 -10.72
C PHE A 115 8.11 0.51 -11.63
N VAL A 116 7.94 -0.59 -12.36
CA VAL A 116 6.69 -0.91 -13.06
C VAL A 116 5.59 -1.37 -12.11
N LEU A 117 5.94 -1.94 -10.95
CA LEU A 117 4.96 -2.53 -10.02
C LEU A 117 3.95 -1.52 -9.45
N PRO A 118 4.33 -0.27 -9.08
CA PRO A 118 3.35 0.74 -8.69
C PRO A 118 2.27 1.01 -9.74
N PHE A 119 2.58 0.89 -11.04
CA PHE A 119 1.57 1.03 -12.11
C PHE A 119 0.64 -0.20 -12.18
N ILE A 120 1.17 -1.38 -11.89
CA ILE A 120 0.37 -2.62 -11.82
C ILE A 120 -0.58 -2.57 -10.62
N TYR A 121 -0.14 -2.00 -9.49
CA TYR A 121 -0.99 -1.85 -8.30
C TYR A 121 -2.26 -1.03 -8.58
N TRP A 122 -2.23 -0.08 -9.51
CA TRP A 122 -3.44 0.65 -9.91
C TRP A 122 -4.44 -0.19 -10.74
N GLY A 123 -3.97 -1.25 -11.39
CA GLY A 123 -4.78 -2.08 -12.30
C GLY A 123 -5.32 -3.37 -11.68
N CYS A 124 -4.96 -3.68 -10.43
CA CYS A 124 -5.45 -4.85 -9.69
C CYS A 124 -6.65 -4.47 -8.80
#